data_AF-A0A538S574-F1
#
_entry.id   AF-A0A538S574-F1
#
_cell.length_a   1.000
_cell.length_b   1.000
_cell.length_c   1.000
_cell.angle_alpha   90.00
_cell.angle_beta   90.00
_cell.angle_gamma   90.00
#
_symmetry.space_group_name_H-M   'P 1'
#
loop_
_entity.id
_entity.type
_entity.pdbx_description
1 polymer ?
#
loop_
_entity_poly.entity_id
_entity_poly.type
_entity_poly.pdbx_seq_one_letter_code
_entity_poly.pdbx_strand_id
1 'polypeptide(L)'
;MCCSTKQFRAALLRASFASLALTVAGADKPSTPKVRRDLAGTTALMGKFRSLFANWDLNKDGYLDKGELAKAFRGADAKPYEPATGSALSAKRVARKYPDHEFLIELDQDGDGKISRTEFMDWARSYVGELKKVNEGQDRIGHKEKQLKGDMPAAEKKKLTEELKQERKALADLRKQMKHLQTIEKHLQHVK
;
A
#
# COMPACT_ATOMS: atom_id res chain seq x y z
N MET A 1 5.66 41.09 56.64
CA MET A 1 5.82 42.51 57.04
C MET A 1 7.32 42.78 57.01
N CYS A 2 7.96 43.62 56.19
CA CYS A 2 7.63 44.84 55.43
C CYS A 2 8.35 44.77 54.05
N CYS A 3 7.73 45.15 52.92
CA CYS A 3 7.59 46.52 52.39
C CYS A 3 8.97 47.15 52.04
N SER A 4 9.45 47.13 50.79
CA SER A 4 9.05 47.89 49.59
C SER A 4 9.84 49.20 49.38
N THR A 5 10.35 49.33 48.15
CA THR A 5 10.40 50.54 47.28
C THR A 5 11.63 51.47 47.18
N LYS A 6 11.98 51.70 45.90
CA LYS A 6 12.52 52.88 45.17
C LYS A 6 14.04 52.93 44.92
N GLN A 7 14.52 52.72 43.68
CA GLN A 7 14.54 53.65 42.50
C GLN A 7 15.55 54.81 42.68
N PHE A 8 16.38 55.32 41.76
CA PHE A 8 16.58 55.33 40.28
C PHE A 8 18.04 55.83 40.04
N ARG A 9 18.74 55.48 38.95
CA ARG A 9 19.09 56.34 37.78
C ARG A 9 20.05 55.55 36.86
N ALA A 10 19.67 55.17 35.64
CA ALA A 10 19.70 55.93 34.38
C ALA A 10 21.09 56.03 33.72
N ALA A 11 21.29 55.29 32.62
CA ALA A 11 22.06 55.73 31.44
C ALA A 11 21.74 54.82 30.24
N LEU A 12 21.33 55.46 29.14
CA LEU A 12 21.03 54.88 27.84
C LEU A 12 22.26 54.20 27.22
N LEU A 13 22.04 53.14 26.43
CA LEU A 13 22.51 53.15 25.04
C LEU A 13 21.72 52.16 24.17
N ARG A 14 21.32 52.64 22.99
CA ARG A 14 20.56 51.96 21.95
C ARG A 14 21.44 50.95 21.20
N ALA A 15 20.89 49.78 20.87
CA ALA A 15 21.14 49.14 19.58
C ALA A 15 20.03 48.13 19.27
N SER A 16 19.25 48.45 18.25
CA SER A 16 18.21 47.62 17.66
C SER A 16 18.81 46.29 17.18
N PHE A 17 18.39 45.17 17.76
CA PHE A 17 18.58 43.87 17.13
C PHE A 17 17.30 43.48 16.40
N ALA A 18 17.40 43.55 15.07
CA ALA A 18 16.38 43.12 14.14
C ALA A 18 15.99 41.66 14.41
N SER A 19 14.69 41.42 14.46
CA SER A 19 14.07 40.10 14.42
C SER A 19 14.52 39.37 13.16
N LEU A 20 15.35 38.34 13.30
CA LEU A 20 15.52 37.34 12.26
C LEU A 20 14.53 36.22 12.52
N ALA A 21 13.37 36.33 11.87
CA ALA A 21 12.44 35.23 11.74
C ALA A 21 13.14 34.10 10.98
N LEU A 22 13.53 33.04 11.68
CA LEU A 22 13.97 31.81 11.04
C LEU A 22 12.72 31.09 10.55
N THR A 23 12.34 31.37 9.30
CA THR A 23 11.39 30.57 8.54
C THR A 23 12.00 29.17 8.38
N VAL A 24 11.55 28.21 9.17
CA VAL A 24 11.66 26.78 8.81
C VAL A 24 10.69 26.57 7.65
N ALA A 25 11.17 26.91 6.45
CA ALA A 25 10.67 26.31 5.22
C ALA A 25 11.25 24.90 5.17
N GLY A 26 10.61 23.98 5.92
CA GLY A 26 10.71 22.57 5.64
C GLY A 26 10.04 22.32 4.30
N ALA A 27 10.76 22.58 3.22
CA ALA A 27 10.40 22.09 1.91
C ALA A 27 10.48 20.56 1.99
N ASP A 28 9.34 19.92 2.19
CA ASP A 28 9.13 18.53 1.82
C ASP A 28 9.61 18.38 0.39
N LYS A 29 10.78 17.77 0.21
CA LYS A 29 11.27 17.40 -1.11
C LYS A 29 10.29 16.33 -1.61
N PRO A 30 9.58 16.54 -2.73
CA PRO A 30 8.89 15.43 -3.37
C PRO A 30 9.97 14.43 -3.75
N SER A 31 10.00 13.28 -3.07
CA SER A 31 10.93 12.21 -3.39
C SER A 31 10.56 11.74 -4.79
N THR A 32 11.32 12.17 -5.80
CA THR A 32 11.19 11.65 -7.17
C THR A 32 11.23 10.12 -7.10
N PRO A 33 10.14 9.41 -7.46
CA PRO A 33 10.11 7.97 -7.29
C PRO A 33 11.15 7.32 -8.19
N LYS A 34 12.11 6.61 -7.61
CA LYS A 34 13.03 5.77 -8.39
C LYS A 34 12.18 4.70 -9.07
N VAL A 35 12.08 4.74 -10.41
CA VAL A 35 11.36 3.74 -11.19
C VAL A 35 11.97 2.37 -10.91
N ARG A 36 11.31 1.56 -10.08
CA ARG A 36 11.75 0.20 -9.75
C ARG A 36 11.57 -0.69 -10.98
N ARG A 37 12.60 -1.46 -11.32
CA ARG A 37 12.53 -2.47 -12.40
C ARG A 37 11.60 -3.62 -11.98
N ASP A 38 10.98 -4.25 -12.97
CA ASP A 38 10.16 -5.44 -12.73
C ASP A 38 11.03 -6.60 -12.23
N LEU A 39 10.44 -7.45 -11.40
CA LEU A 39 11.09 -8.68 -10.97
C LEU A 39 11.23 -9.64 -12.16
N ALA A 40 12.32 -10.42 -12.20
CA ALA A 40 12.53 -11.41 -13.25
C ALA A 40 11.39 -12.44 -13.26
N GLY A 41 10.86 -12.74 -14.46
CA GLY A 41 9.75 -13.69 -14.64
C GLY A 41 8.36 -13.12 -14.35
N THR A 42 8.24 -11.83 -13.99
CA THR A 42 6.93 -11.21 -13.64
C THR A 42 6.42 -10.24 -14.70
N THR A 43 7.16 -10.03 -15.79
CA THR A 43 6.88 -9.04 -16.83
C THR A 43 5.49 -9.16 -17.43
N ALA A 44 5.00 -10.38 -17.67
CA ALA A 44 3.66 -10.60 -18.23
C ALA A 44 2.55 -10.11 -17.27
N LEU A 45 2.69 -10.40 -15.98
CA LEU A 45 1.71 -10.01 -14.96
C LEU A 45 1.77 -8.49 -14.70
N MET A 46 2.97 -7.91 -14.65
CA MET A 46 3.15 -6.46 -14.62
C MET A 46 2.55 -5.78 -15.86
N GLY A 47 2.64 -6.41 -17.04
CA GLY A 47 1.98 -5.96 -18.26
C GLY A 47 0.45 -5.88 -18.12
N LYS A 48 -0.17 -6.85 -17.45
CA LYS A 48 -1.61 -6.81 -17.13
C LYS A 48 -1.96 -5.63 -16.24
N PHE A 49 -1.18 -5.39 -15.18
CA PHE A 49 -1.39 -4.24 -14.29
C PHE A 49 -1.21 -2.89 -15.00
N ARG A 50 -0.20 -2.76 -15.88
CA ARG A 50 -0.04 -1.58 -16.74
C ARG A 50 -1.23 -1.32 -17.63
N SER A 51 -1.75 -2.38 -18.24
CA SER A 51 -2.92 -2.29 -19.12
C SER A 51 -4.17 -1.93 -18.31
N LEU A 52 -4.33 -2.50 -17.11
CA LEU A 52 -5.43 -2.20 -16.21
C LEU A 52 -5.43 -0.73 -15.80
N PHE A 53 -4.28 -0.20 -15.37
CA PHE A 53 -4.14 1.21 -15.03
C PHE A 53 -4.52 2.11 -16.21
N ALA A 54 -3.99 1.84 -17.39
CA ALA A 54 -4.26 2.62 -18.59
C ALA A 54 -5.74 2.56 -19.05
N ASN A 55 -6.45 1.48 -18.70
CA ASN A 55 -7.88 1.36 -18.99
C ASN A 55 -8.75 2.14 -18.00
N TRP A 56 -8.26 2.39 -16.79
CA TRP A 56 -8.99 3.09 -15.73
C TRP A 56 -8.73 4.59 -15.72
N ASP A 57 -7.53 4.99 -16.15
CA ASP A 57 -7.12 6.37 -16.41
C ASP A 57 -7.81 6.85 -17.70
N LEU A 58 -9.05 7.30 -17.56
CA LEU A 58 -9.94 7.65 -18.68
C LEU A 58 -9.49 8.97 -19.31
N ASN A 59 -9.02 9.91 -18.49
CA ASN A 59 -8.57 11.23 -18.95
C ASN A 59 -7.09 11.22 -19.39
N LYS A 60 -6.35 10.14 -19.11
CA LYS A 60 -4.93 9.92 -19.45
C LYS A 60 -3.99 10.91 -18.78
N ASP A 61 -4.34 11.37 -17.59
CA ASP A 61 -3.52 12.30 -16.81
C ASP A 61 -2.41 11.59 -16.00
N GLY A 62 -2.42 10.25 -15.97
CA GLY A 62 -1.44 9.43 -15.25
C GLY A 62 -1.78 9.21 -13.77
N TYR A 63 -2.99 9.56 -13.36
CA TYR A 63 -3.56 9.34 -12.04
C TYR A 63 -4.88 8.57 -12.15
N LEU A 64 -5.36 8.04 -11.03
CA LEU A 64 -6.69 7.47 -10.90
C LEU A 64 -7.43 8.23 -9.82
N ASP A 65 -8.37 9.08 -10.22
CA ASP A 65 -9.18 9.83 -9.28
C ASP A 65 -10.37 9.01 -8.73
N LYS A 66 -11.08 9.57 -7.75
CA LYS A 66 -12.24 8.92 -7.12
C LYS A 66 -13.36 8.57 -8.12
N GLY A 67 -13.54 9.39 -9.15
CA GLY A 67 -14.57 9.20 -10.17
C GLY A 67 -14.18 8.09 -11.15
N GLU A 68 -12.92 8.04 -11.55
CA GLU A 68 -12.36 6.98 -12.39
C GLU A 68 -12.38 5.64 -11.66
N LEU A 69 -11.99 5.61 -10.38
CA LEU A 69 -12.10 4.43 -9.53
C LEU A 69 -13.57 4.01 -9.37
N ALA A 70 -14.49 4.94 -9.11
CA ALA A 70 -15.91 4.60 -9.03
C ALA A 70 -16.40 3.92 -10.32
N LYS A 71 -16.02 4.45 -11.48
CA LYS A 71 -16.38 3.90 -12.79
C LYS A 71 -15.75 2.53 -13.04
N ALA A 72 -14.48 2.37 -12.71
CA ALA A 72 -13.76 1.11 -12.85
C ALA A 72 -14.41 0.01 -12.00
N PHE A 73 -14.70 0.25 -10.72
CA PHE A 73 -15.20 -0.83 -9.84
C PHE A 73 -16.72 -1.03 -9.89
N ARG A 74 -17.50 0.03 -10.13
CA ARG A 74 -18.97 -0.01 -10.03
C ARG A 74 -19.69 0.21 -11.36
N GLY A 75 -18.99 0.57 -12.43
CA GLY A 75 -19.52 0.78 -13.78
C GLY A 75 -19.64 2.25 -14.19
N ALA A 76 -19.82 2.52 -15.48
CA ALA A 76 -19.70 3.86 -16.09
C ALA A 76 -20.54 4.98 -15.45
N ASP A 77 -21.70 4.66 -14.89
CA ASP A 77 -22.61 5.63 -14.25
C ASP A 77 -22.34 5.83 -12.75
N ALA A 78 -21.31 5.18 -12.20
CA ALA A 78 -21.00 5.24 -10.79
C ALA A 78 -20.45 6.61 -10.39
N LYS A 79 -21.04 7.17 -9.32
CA LYS A 79 -20.57 8.42 -8.70
C LYS A 79 -19.53 8.14 -7.63
N PRO A 80 -18.50 8.98 -7.48
CA PRO A 80 -17.50 8.85 -6.41
C PRO A 80 -18.16 8.85 -5.04
N TYR A 81 -17.55 8.14 -4.08
CA TYR A 81 -17.98 8.21 -2.71
C TYR A 81 -17.61 9.56 -2.10
N GLU A 82 -18.62 10.30 -1.67
CA GLU A 82 -18.46 11.47 -0.83
C GLU A 82 -19.14 11.20 0.51
N PRO A 83 -18.42 11.22 1.63
CA PRO A 83 -19.04 11.08 2.94
C PRO A 83 -19.94 12.30 3.18
N ALA A 84 -21.26 12.08 3.26
CA ALA A 84 -22.17 13.11 3.72
C ALA A 84 -21.80 13.53 5.15
N THR A 85 -21.77 14.84 5.42
CA THR A 85 -21.59 15.38 6.77
C THR A 85 -22.63 14.76 7.71
N GLY A 86 -22.18 14.02 8.72
CA GLY A 86 -23.04 13.28 9.66
C GLY A 86 -23.35 11.82 9.28
N SER A 87 -22.74 11.26 8.24
CA SER A 87 -22.84 9.83 7.90
C SER A 87 -22.25 8.94 9.00
N ALA A 88 -23.11 8.28 9.77
CA ALA A 88 -22.74 7.26 10.77
C ALA A 88 -22.47 5.86 10.17
N LEU A 89 -22.10 5.77 8.88
CA LEU A 89 -21.71 4.50 8.29
C LEU A 89 -20.38 4.03 8.89
N SER A 90 -20.38 2.82 9.46
CA SER A 90 -19.13 2.20 9.90
C SER A 90 -18.20 1.95 8.70
N ALA A 91 -16.88 2.02 8.92
CA ALA A 91 -15.87 1.79 7.87
C ALA A 91 -16.13 0.48 7.09
N LYS A 92 -16.53 -0.59 7.78
CA LYS A 92 -16.90 -1.87 7.17
C LYS A 92 -18.09 -1.77 6.20
N ARG A 93 -19.08 -0.92 6.50
CA ARG A 93 -20.25 -0.72 5.64
C ARG A 93 -19.90 0.14 4.42
N VAL A 94 -18.99 1.10 4.59
CA VAL A 94 -18.43 1.91 3.50
C VAL A 94 -17.62 1.02 2.56
N ALA A 95 -16.63 0.28 3.07
CA ALA A 95 -15.82 -0.69 2.33
C ALA A 95 -16.66 -1.64 1.45
N ARG A 96 -17.71 -2.22 2.03
CA ARG A 96 -18.61 -3.13 1.28
C ARG A 96 -19.38 -2.44 0.15
N LYS A 97 -19.73 -1.16 0.30
CA LYS A 97 -20.54 -0.41 -0.68
C LYS A 97 -19.68 0.31 -1.71
N TYR A 98 -18.49 0.73 -1.31
CA TYR A 98 -17.55 1.54 -2.08
C TYR A 98 -16.16 0.89 -2.03
N PRO A 99 -15.99 -0.25 -2.71
CA PRO A 99 -14.68 -0.92 -2.79
C PRO A 99 -13.62 -0.02 -3.45
N ASP A 100 -14.04 0.87 -4.34
CA ASP A 100 -13.22 1.93 -4.94
C ASP A 100 -12.60 2.87 -3.91
N HIS A 101 -13.33 3.19 -2.84
CA HIS A 101 -12.85 4.09 -1.80
C HIS A 101 -11.88 3.41 -0.83
N GLU A 102 -12.13 2.14 -0.48
CA GLU A 102 -11.18 1.34 0.30
C GLU A 102 -9.87 1.15 -0.47
N PHE A 103 -9.97 0.88 -1.78
CA PHE A 103 -8.82 0.81 -2.68
C PHE A 103 -8.02 2.13 -2.71
N LEU A 104 -8.71 3.28 -2.78
CA LEU A 104 -8.06 4.59 -2.70
C LEU A 104 -7.26 4.75 -1.41
N ILE A 105 -7.89 4.52 -0.25
CA ILE A 105 -7.23 4.70 1.06
C ILE A 105 -5.98 3.83 1.21
N GLU A 106 -5.99 2.62 0.64
CA GLU A 106 -4.88 1.67 0.79
C GLU A 106 -3.71 1.98 -0.16
N LEU A 107 -3.95 2.61 -1.31
CA LEU A 107 -2.92 2.87 -2.34
C LEU A 107 -2.45 4.32 -2.39
N ASP A 108 -3.28 5.29 -1.99
CA ASP A 108 -2.95 6.72 -1.90
C ASP A 108 -2.01 6.94 -0.70
N GLN A 109 -0.70 6.92 -0.96
CA GLN A 109 0.33 6.98 0.07
C GLN A 109 0.63 8.42 0.48
N ASP A 110 0.50 9.36 -0.45
CA ASP A 110 0.74 10.78 -0.18
C ASP A 110 -0.52 11.54 0.27
N GLY A 111 -1.69 10.91 0.19
CA GLY A 111 -2.96 11.43 0.72
C GLY A 111 -3.56 12.52 -0.16
N ASP A 112 -3.19 12.59 -1.44
CA ASP A 112 -3.62 13.63 -2.36
C ASP A 112 -5.02 13.37 -2.97
N GLY A 113 -5.63 12.23 -2.62
CA GLY A 113 -6.98 11.84 -3.00
C GLY A 113 -7.10 11.19 -4.38
N LYS A 114 -5.97 10.85 -5.03
CA LYS A 114 -5.88 10.09 -6.28
C LYS A 114 -4.73 9.08 -6.18
N ILE A 115 -4.69 8.10 -7.08
CA ILE A 115 -3.59 7.12 -7.11
C ILE A 115 -2.71 7.44 -8.31
N SER A 116 -1.47 7.84 -8.06
CA SER A 116 -0.49 7.99 -9.12
C SER A 116 -0.13 6.63 -9.74
N ARG A 117 0.30 6.68 -11.01
CA ARG A 117 0.85 5.49 -11.67
C ARG A 117 1.95 4.81 -10.87
N THR A 118 2.76 5.58 -10.12
CA THR A 118 3.86 4.99 -9.37
C THR A 118 3.37 4.19 -8.16
N GLU A 119 2.45 4.76 -7.38
CA GLU A 119 1.86 4.07 -6.23
C GLU A 119 1.18 2.76 -6.65
N PHE A 120 0.40 2.81 -7.73
CA PHE A 120 -0.22 1.62 -8.29
C PHE A 120 0.81 0.57 -8.71
N MET A 121 1.90 0.98 -9.38
CA MET A 121 2.93 0.05 -9.83
C MET A 121 3.77 -0.50 -8.67
N ASP A 122 4.01 0.26 -7.61
CA ASP A 122 4.73 -0.20 -6.43
C ASP A 122 3.90 -1.20 -5.62
N TRP A 123 2.60 -0.96 -5.51
CA TRP A 123 1.66 -1.96 -5.02
C TRP A 123 1.70 -3.23 -5.89
N ALA A 124 1.57 -3.10 -7.21
CA ALA A 124 1.55 -4.23 -8.13
C ALA A 124 2.85 -5.06 -8.06
N ARG A 125 4.03 -4.41 -8.00
CA ARG A 125 5.32 -5.12 -7.84
C ARG A 125 5.37 -5.91 -6.54
N SER A 126 4.91 -5.30 -5.44
CA SER A 126 4.87 -5.97 -4.14
C SER A 126 3.93 -7.17 -4.18
N TYR A 127 2.74 -6.99 -4.75
CA TYR A 127 1.77 -8.07 -4.92
C TYR A 127 2.31 -9.24 -5.74
N VAL A 128 2.90 -8.95 -6.90
CA VAL A 128 3.45 -9.99 -7.76
C VAL A 128 4.67 -10.67 -7.14
N GLY A 129 5.50 -9.93 -6.39
CA GLY A 129 6.62 -10.49 -5.65
C GLY A 129 6.16 -11.50 -4.60
N GLU A 130 5.11 -11.18 -3.84
CA GLU A 130 4.55 -12.11 -2.85
C GLU A 130 3.85 -13.31 -3.52
N LEU A 131 3.13 -13.09 -4.62
CA LEU A 131 2.50 -14.16 -5.40
C LEU A 131 3.54 -15.17 -5.91
N LYS A 132 4.71 -14.69 -6.37
CA LYS A 132 5.83 -15.54 -6.79
C LYS A 132 6.33 -16.42 -5.64
N LYS A 133 6.51 -15.86 -4.44
CA LYS A 133 6.92 -16.63 -3.25
C LYS A 133 5.89 -17.70 -2.88
N VAL A 134 4.60 -17.38 -2.99
CA VAL A 134 3.51 -18.35 -2.76
C VAL A 134 3.59 -19.50 -3.76
N ASN A 135 3.75 -19.20 -5.06
CA ASN A 135 3.86 -20.23 -6.09
C ASN A 135 5.09 -21.12 -5.89
N GLU A 136 6.26 -20.52 -5.67
CA GLU A 136 7.49 -21.26 -5.37
C GLU A 136 7.36 -22.13 -4.11
N GLY A 137 6.68 -21.63 -3.07
CA GLY A 137 6.36 -22.41 -1.88
C GLY A 137 5.48 -23.61 -2.18
N GLN A 138 4.46 -23.46 -3.03
CA GLN A 138 3.63 -24.57 -3.48
C GLN A 138 4.41 -25.60 -4.29
N ASP A 139 5.29 -25.16 -5.19
CA ASP A 139 6.13 -26.05 -5.99
C ASP A 139 7.08 -26.87 -5.11
N ARG A 140 7.69 -26.24 -4.09
CA ARG A 140 8.53 -26.94 -3.10
C ARG A 140 7.73 -27.98 -2.32
N ILE A 141 6.52 -27.66 -1.89
CA ILE A 141 5.64 -28.62 -1.20
C ILE A 141 5.31 -29.79 -2.13
N GLY A 142 4.90 -29.52 -3.38
CA GLY A 142 4.58 -30.57 -4.35
C GLY A 142 5.77 -31.48 -4.66
N HIS A 143 6.99 -30.92 -4.76
CA HIS A 143 8.21 -31.71 -4.93
C HIS A 143 8.49 -32.61 -3.72
N LYS A 144 8.41 -32.07 -2.50
CA LYS A 144 8.60 -32.85 -1.26
C LYS A 144 7.53 -33.95 -1.11
N GLU A 145 6.28 -33.67 -1.45
CA GLU A 145 5.20 -34.68 -1.47
C GLU A 145 5.48 -35.81 -2.47
N LYS A 146 6.02 -35.48 -3.65
CA LYS A 146 6.43 -36.48 -4.64
C LYS A 146 7.60 -37.34 -4.13
N GLN A 147 8.59 -36.73 -3.47
CA GLN A 147 9.70 -37.45 -2.84
C GLN A 147 9.21 -38.42 -1.74
N LEU A 148 8.22 -37.99 -0.94
CA LEU A 148 7.67 -38.79 0.15
C LEU A 148 6.91 -40.04 -0.35
N LYS A 149 6.36 -39.98 -1.57
CA LYS A 149 5.74 -41.12 -2.27
C LYS A 149 6.76 -42.11 -2.85
N GLY A 150 8.03 -41.73 -2.95
CA GLY A 150 9.10 -42.61 -3.42
C GLY A 150 9.58 -43.58 -2.35
N ASP A 151 10.43 -44.51 -2.80
CA ASP A 151 11.16 -45.42 -1.91
C ASP A 151 12.34 -44.66 -1.28
N MET A 152 12.26 -44.47 0.03
CA MET A 152 13.31 -43.83 0.83
C MET A 152 13.30 -44.39 2.26
N PRO A 153 14.45 -44.41 2.95
CA PRO A 153 14.56 -44.95 4.29
C PRO A 153 13.70 -44.17 5.30
N ALA A 154 13.23 -44.85 6.35
CA ALA A 154 12.29 -44.28 7.32
C ALA A 154 12.81 -43.00 8.01
N ALA A 155 14.12 -42.91 8.26
CA ALA A 155 14.74 -41.72 8.86
C ALA A 155 14.62 -40.50 7.93
N GLU A 156 14.81 -40.70 6.62
CA GLU A 156 14.68 -39.64 5.61
C GLU A 156 13.21 -39.23 5.41
N LYS A 157 12.29 -40.21 5.39
CA LYS A 157 10.84 -39.94 5.38
C LYS A 157 10.41 -39.06 6.55
N LYS A 158 10.92 -39.35 7.76
CA LYS A 158 10.61 -38.55 8.95
C LYS A 158 11.13 -37.11 8.82
N LYS A 159 12.38 -36.93 8.39
CA LYS A 159 12.97 -35.59 8.16
C LYS A 159 12.16 -34.80 7.14
N LEU A 160 11.85 -35.42 5.99
CA LEU A 160 11.10 -34.78 4.92
C LEU A 160 9.68 -34.41 5.34
N THR A 161 9.03 -35.23 6.18
CA THR A 161 7.70 -34.93 6.74
C THR A 161 7.72 -33.69 7.62
N GLU A 162 8.74 -33.52 8.47
CA GLU A 162 8.87 -32.32 9.30
C GLU A 162 9.18 -31.07 8.46
N GLU A 163 10.06 -31.18 7.45
CA GLU A 163 10.32 -30.07 6.52
C GLU A 163 9.06 -29.66 5.75
N LEU A 164 8.27 -30.63 5.28
CA LEU A 164 7.01 -30.41 4.59
C LEU A 164 5.99 -29.71 5.50
N LYS A 165 5.91 -30.10 6.77
CA LYS A 165 5.08 -29.43 7.77
C LYS A 165 5.52 -27.97 8.00
N GLN A 166 6.83 -27.72 8.09
CA GLN A 166 7.37 -26.36 8.21
C GLN A 166 7.06 -25.50 6.99
N GLU A 167 7.23 -26.04 5.78
CA GLU A 167 6.95 -25.32 4.53
C GLU A 167 5.45 -25.03 4.36
N ARG A 168 4.58 -25.98 4.71
CA ARG A 168 3.12 -25.75 4.73
C ARG A 168 2.74 -24.63 5.69
N LYS A 169 3.36 -24.60 6.88
CA LYS A 169 3.15 -23.52 7.86
C LYS A 169 3.65 -22.18 7.32
N ALA A 170 4.87 -22.13 6.79
CA ALA A 170 5.43 -20.91 6.21
C ALA A 170 4.57 -20.37 5.06
N LEU A 171 4.06 -21.25 4.19
CA LEU A 171 3.14 -20.87 3.12
C LEU A 171 1.80 -20.36 3.65
N ALA A 172 1.26 -20.96 4.72
CA ALA A 172 0.04 -20.49 5.36
C ALA A 172 0.23 -19.10 5.99
N ASP A 173 1.36 -18.87 6.65
CA ASP A 173 1.71 -17.58 7.25
C ASP A 173 1.89 -16.50 6.16
N LEU A 174 2.57 -16.84 5.05
CA LEU A 174 2.72 -15.96 3.90
C LEU A 174 1.38 -15.60 3.28
N ARG A 175 0.50 -16.59 3.05
CA ARG A 175 -0.87 -16.35 2.55
C ARG A 175 -1.68 -15.47 3.48
N LYS A 176 -1.51 -15.62 4.80
CA LYS A 176 -2.15 -14.75 5.79
C LYS A 176 -1.64 -13.31 5.70
N GLN A 177 -0.34 -13.11 5.50
CA GLN A 177 0.25 -11.78 5.29
C GLN A 177 -0.27 -11.15 4.01
N MET A 178 -0.40 -11.91 2.92
CA MET A 178 -0.94 -11.41 1.66
C MET A 178 -2.42 -11.05 1.69
N LYS A 179 -3.15 -11.34 2.78
CA LYS A 179 -4.61 -11.14 2.82
C LYS A 179 -5.02 -9.69 2.48
N HIS A 180 -4.23 -8.69 2.89
CA HIS A 180 -4.49 -7.29 2.56
C HIS A 180 -4.37 -7.04 1.03
N LEU A 181 -3.32 -7.56 0.40
CA LEU A 181 -3.13 -7.46 -1.05
C LEU A 181 -4.19 -8.25 -1.84
N GLN A 182 -4.65 -9.39 -1.31
CA GLN A 182 -5.72 -10.18 -1.90
C GLN A 182 -7.08 -9.50 -1.80
N THR A 183 -7.33 -8.72 -0.75
CA THR A 183 -8.54 -7.87 -0.69
C THR A 183 -8.55 -6.92 -1.87
N ILE A 184 -7.41 -6.26 -2.12
CA ILE A 184 -7.25 -5.36 -3.25
C ILE A 184 -7.46 -6.09 -4.59
N GLU A 185 -6.77 -7.22 -4.81
CA GLU A 185 -6.95 -8.01 -6.04
C GLU A 185 -8.41 -8.46 -6.23
N LYS A 186 -9.08 -8.88 -5.16
CA LYS A 186 -10.49 -9.26 -5.23
C LYS A 186 -11.33 -8.10 -5.76
N HIS A 187 -11.06 -6.88 -5.33
CA HIS A 187 -11.75 -5.72 -5.88
C HIS A 187 -11.45 -5.56 -7.38
N LEU A 188 -10.20 -5.78 -7.82
CA LEU A 188 -9.85 -5.76 -9.25
C LEU A 188 -10.60 -6.83 -10.07
N GLN A 189 -10.85 -8.02 -9.51
CA GLN A 189 -11.54 -9.11 -10.21
C GLN A 189 -13.04 -8.89 -10.40
N HIS A 190 -13.66 -8.00 -9.60
CA HIS A 190 -15.10 -7.69 -9.69
C HIS A 190 -15.39 -6.47 -10.56
N VAL A 191 -14.35 -5.86 -11.15
CA VAL A 191 -14.46 -4.80 -12.14
C VAL A 191 -15.07 -5.40 -13.41
N LYS A 192 -16.19 -4.81 -13.84
CA LYS A 192 -16.99 -5.26 -14.99
C LYS A 192 -16.53 -4.61 -16.28
#